data_AF-A0AAD2CH01-F1
#
_entry.id   AF-A0AAD2CH01-F1
#
_cell.length_a   1.000
_cell.length_b   1.000
_cell.length_c   1.000
_cell.angle_alpha   90.00
_cell.angle_beta   90.00
_cell.angle_gamma   90.00
#
_symmetry.space_group_name_H-M   'P 1'
#
loop_
_entity.id
_entity.type
_entity.pdbx_description
1 polymer ?
#
loop_
_entity_poly.entity_id
_entity_poly.type
_entity_poly.pdbx_seq_one_letter_code
_entity_poly.pdbx_strand_id
1 'polypeptide(L)'
;MKPWNLLSSLIIPSASLEGQMSDSGITNQLTLERELPGICDRLFQEIGSQQSEWTYQKCLAIDLLQAGVDEVHTEVKLPLTYKGHVVGNRRTDMILELASGEKAIIELKALEQIRLLHRVQLEYYMYYANIPEGYLVNFPHDDGLPSVTDRCEFDYQVLAGGSIVEHLVNPRSKLYLRNTPDKREVEVIHIYRKDLLIDTGGNDDTIFPGSPSLSQLLLEGSGGPMETESMD
;
A
#
# COMPACT_ATOMS: atom_id res chain seq x y z
N MET A 1 25.05 -0.31 -11.42
CA MET A 1 23.93 -0.86 -12.23
C MET A 1 22.83 -1.25 -11.25
N LYS A 2 21.65 -0.62 -11.33
CA LYS A 2 20.58 -0.73 -10.32
C LYS A 2 19.83 -2.07 -10.46
N PRO A 3 19.42 -2.73 -9.36
CA PRO A 3 18.88 -4.11 -9.36
C PRO A 3 17.40 -4.25 -9.78
N TRP A 4 16.83 -3.26 -10.47
CA TRP A 4 15.39 -3.22 -10.77
C TRP A 4 15.02 -3.66 -12.20
N ASN A 5 15.99 -4.12 -13.00
CA ASN A 5 15.75 -4.65 -14.36
C ASN A 5 15.29 -6.13 -14.40
N LEU A 6 14.82 -6.72 -13.29
CA LEU A 6 14.44 -8.15 -13.24
C LEU A 6 12.92 -8.43 -13.26
N LEU A 7 12.08 -7.42 -13.49
CA LEU A 7 10.65 -7.65 -13.73
C LEU A 7 10.29 -7.86 -15.21
N SER A 8 11.25 -7.76 -16.15
CA SER A 8 11.00 -7.99 -17.57
C SER A 8 10.98 -9.47 -18.00
N SER A 9 11.07 -10.42 -17.06
CA SER A 9 11.18 -11.85 -17.37
C SER A 9 10.08 -12.75 -16.78
N LEU A 10 9.00 -12.18 -16.23
CA LEU A 10 7.81 -12.97 -15.91
C LEU A 10 6.83 -12.90 -17.07
N ILE A 11 7.01 -13.78 -18.06
CA ILE A 11 5.91 -14.17 -18.95
C ILE A 11 4.94 -14.98 -18.07
N ILE A 12 3.91 -14.31 -17.56
CA ILE A 12 2.81 -14.96 -16.86
C ILE A 12 1.81 -15.42 -17.94
N PRO A 13 1.53 -16.72 -18.08
CA PRO A 13 0.53 -17.20 -19.02
C PRO A 13 -0.85 -16.65 -18.62
N SER A 14 -1.56 -16.06 -19.58
CA SER A 14 -2.94 -15.62 -19.40
C SER A 14 -3.85 -16.81 -19.08
N ALA A 15 -4.15 -17.02 -17.81
CA ALA A 15 -5.23 -17.91 -17.37
C ALA A 15 -6.52 -17.10 -17.32
N SER A 16 -7.50 -17.57 -18.09
CA SER A 16 -8.80 -16.95 -18.30
C SER A 16 -9.58 -16.79 -16.99
N LEU A 17 -9.78 -15.55 -16.56
CA LEU A 17 -10.86 -15.16 -15.65
C LEU A 17 -11.82 -14.30 -16.45
N GLU A 18 -12.86 -14.95 -16.99
CA GLU A 18 -14.03 -14.29 -17.56
C GLU A 18 -14.84 -13.67 -16.41
N GLY A 19 -14.50 -12.41 -16.09
CA GLY A 19 -15.31 -11.50 -15.30
C GLY A 19 -15.24 -10.14 -15.98
N GLN A 20 -16.38 -9.64 -16.45
CA GLN A 20 -16.57 -8.40 -17.21
C GLN A 20 -15.70 -7.23 -16.72
N MET A 21 -14.52 -7.05 -17.30
CA MET A 21 -13.78 -5.79 -17.26
C MET A 21 -14.36 -4.90 -18.36
N SER A 22 -14.70 -3.66 -18.03
CA SER A 22 -15.09 -2.68 -19.06
C SER A 22 -13.97 -2.56 -20.09
N ASP A 23 -14.32 -2.50 -21.37
CA ASP A 23 -13.45 -2.50 -22.56
C ASP A 23 -12.45 -1.31 -22.65
N SER A 24 -12.34 -0.51 -21.60
CA SER A 24 -11.38 0.58 -21.42
C SER A 24 -10.78 0.47 -20.02
N GLY A 25 -9.46 0.24 -19.94
CA GLY A 25 -8.73 0.15 -18.67
C GLY A 25 -8.76 1.44 -17.85
N ILE A 26 -8.10 1.41 -16.69
CA ILE A 26 -8.02 2.56 -15.78
C ILE A 26 -7.14 3.66 -16.39
N THR A 27 -7.78 4.62 -17.05
CA THR A 27 -7.09 5.68 -17.82
C THR A 27 -7.25 7.07 -17.24
N ASN A 28 -8.25 7.27 -16.37
CA ASN A 28 -8.59 8.54 -15.73
C ASN A 28 -9.26 8.30 -14.36
N GLN A 29 -9.49 9.38 -13.60
CA GLN A 29 -10.03 9.28 -12.24
C GLN A 29 -11.40 8.60 -12.17
N LEU A 30 -12.29 8.86 -13.13
CA LEU A 30 -13.61 8.23 -13.16
C LEU A 30 -13.51 6.71 -13.30
N THR A 31 -12.60 6.23 -14.16
CA THR A 31 -12.36 4.78 -14.28
C THR A 31 -11.65 4.22 -13.05
N LEU A 32 -10.73 4.95 -12.43
CA LEU A 32 -10.06 4.50 -11.20
C LEU A 32 -11.06 4.35 -10.04
N GLU A 33 -11.89 5.37 -9.80
CA GLU A 33 -12.92 5.37 -8.75
C GLU A 33 -13.88 4.19 -8.89
N ARG A 34 -14.26 3.86 -10.12
CA ARG A 34 -15.19 2.76 -10.41
C ARG A 34 -14.55 1.37 -10.22
N GLU A 35 -13.31 1.18 -10.67
CA GLU A 35 -12.68 -0.14 -10.72
C GLU A 35 -11.90 -0.50 -9.44
N LEU A 36 -11.34 0.48 -8.73
CA LEU A 36 -10.46 0.26 -7.58
C LEU A 36 -11.13 -0.60 -6.47
N PRO A 37 -12.38 -0.35 -6.04
CA PRO A 37 -13.03 -1.20 -5.03
C PRO A 37 -13.12 -2.66 -5.46
N GLY A 38 -13.51 -2.92 -6.72
CA GLY A 38 -13.64 -4.27 -7.25
C GLY A 38 -12.29 -4.98 -7.40
N ILE A 39 -11.21 -4.25 -7.70
CA ILE A 39 -9.84 -4.79 -7.70
C ILE A 39 -9.45 -5.21 -6.28
N CYS A 40 -9.62 -4.32 -5.30
CA CYS A 40 -9.26 -4.60 -3.92
C CYS A 40 -10.07 -5.78 -3.32
N ASP A 41 -11.36 -5.88 -3.66
CA ASP A 41 -12.20 -7.00 -3.22
C ASP A 41 -11.71 -8.35 -3.77
N ARG A 42 -11.38 -8.41 -5.07
CA ARG A 42 -10.84 -9.63 -5.71
C ARG A 42 -9.50 -10.01 -5.10
N LEU A 43 -8.62 -9.04 -4.90
CA LEU A 43 -7.33 -9.23 -4.23
C LEU A 43 -7.52 -9.88 -2.86
N PHE A 44 -8.40 -9.31 -2.04
CA PHE A 44 -8.65 -9.80 -0.68
C PHE A 44 -9.24 -11.21 -0.66
N GLN A 45 -10.15 -11.52 -1.59
CA GLN A 45 -10.71 -12.86 -1.76
C GLN A 45 -9.65 -13.90 -2.14
N GLU A 46 -8.64 -13.49 -2.92
CA GLU A 46 -7.58 -14.39 -3.38
C GLU A 46 -6.55 -14.71 -2.29
N ILE A 47 -6.04 -13.70 -1.57
CA ILE A 47 -4.89 -13.89 -0.65
C ILE A 47 -5.27 -13.95 0.84
N GLY A 48 -6.52 -13.62 1.18
CA GLY A 48 -7.08 -13.71 2.54
C GLY A 48 -6.62 -12.59 3.47
N SER A 49 -7.08 -12.63 4.73
CA SER A 49 -6.96 -11.53 5.72
C SER A 49 -5.68 -11.50 6.56
N GLN A 50 -4.86 -12.56 6.54
CA GLN A 50 -3.69 -12.69 7.42
C GLN A 50 -2.40 -12.21 6.75
N GLN A 51 -2.52 -11.24 5.84
CA GLN A 51 -1.39 -10.69 5.09
C GLN A 51 -0.98 -9.33 5.63
N SER A 52 0.31 -9.02 5.50
CA SER A 52 0.83 -7.70 5.87
C SER A 52 0.40 -6.61 4.89
N GLU A 53 0.34 -5.36 5.34
CA GLU A 53 0.09 -4.18 4.51
C GLU A 53 1.00 -4.14 3.27
N TRP A 54 2.29 -4.43 3.45
CA TRP A 54 3.27 -4.49 2.36
C TRP A 54 2.99 -5.61 1.35
N THR A 55 2.42 -6.73 1.80
CA THR A 55 1.99 -7.80 0.89
C THR A 55 0.85 -7.31 0.01
N TYR A 56 -0.19 -6.69 0.60
CA TYR A 56 -1.29 -6.11 -0.17
C TYR A 56 -0.82 -5.04 -1.15
N GLN A 57 0.10 -4.16 -0.74
CA GLN A 57 0.69 -3.13 -1.60
C GLN A 57 1.31 -3.72 -2.87
N LYS A 58 2.09 -4.79 -2.72
CA LYS A 58 2.73 -5.45 -3.86
C LYS A 58 1.73 -6.08 -4.81
N CYS A 59 0.72 -6.77 -4.27
CA CYS A 59 -0.28 -7.41 -5.10
C CYS A 59 -1.17 -6.38 -5.78
N LEU A 60 -1.61 -5.33 -5.06
CA LEU A 60 -2.41 -4.24 -5.63
C LEU A 60 -1.66 -3.51 -6.75
N ALA A 61 -0.34 -3.30 -6.60
CA ALA A 61 0.46 -2.71 -7.66
C ALA A 61 0.44 -3.54 -8.96
N ILE A 62 0.47 -4.87 -8.85
CA ILE A 62 0.35 -5.78 -9.99
C ILE A 62 -1.04 -5.65 -10.63
N ASP A 63 -2.10 -5.70 -9.83
CA ASP A 63 -3.48 -5.66 -10.33
C ASP A 63 -3.81 -4.32 -11.00
N LEU A 64 -3.30 -3.20 -10.47
CA LEU A 64 -3.49 -1.86 -11.06
C LEU A 64 -2.79 -1.73 -12.41
N LEU A 65 -1.55 -2.24 -12.54
CA LEU A 65 -0.85 -2.27 -13.83
C LEU A 65 -1.58 -3.15 -14.84
N GLN A 66 -2.08 -4.31 -14.41
CA GLN A 66 -2.89 -5.20 -15.28
C GLN A 66 -4.23 -4.57 -15.67
N ALA A 67 -4.81 -3.74 -14.80
CA ALA A 67 -6.02 -3.00 -15.06
C ALA A 67 -5.81 -1.75 -15.95
N GLY A 68 -4.57 -1.44 -16.34
CA GLY A 68 -4.25 -0.40 -17.31
C GLY A 68 -3.83 0.95 -16.71
N VAL A 69 -3.50 1.02 -15.41
CA VAL A 69 -2.81 2.19 -14.85
C VAL A 69 -1.44 2.35 -15.51
N ASP A 70 -1.10 3.57 -15.92
CA ASP A 70 0.09 3.86 -16.74
C ASP A 70 1.39 3.69 -15.94
N GLU A 71 1.47 4.32 -14.76
CA GLU A 71 2.59 4.14 -13.83
C GLU A 71 2.11 3.94 -12.39
N VAL A 72 2.78 3.02 -11.67
CA VAL A 72 2.56 2.75 -10.25
C VAL A 72 3.88 2.88 -9.50
N HIS A 73 4.00 3.94 -8.70
CA HIS A 73 5.17 4.21 -7.87
C HIS A 73 4.87 3.78 -6.43
N THR A 74 5.60 2.80 -5.91
CA THR A 74 5.42 2.33 -4.53
C THR A 74 6.47 2.91 -3.60
N GLU A 75 6.14 3.01 -2.31
CA GLU A 75 7.10 3.34 -1.24
C GLU A 75 7.78 4.70 -1.44
N VAL A 76 7.04 5.68 -1.99
CA VAL A 76 7.58 6.99 -2.40
C VAL A 76 7.95 7.81 -1.16
N LYS A 77 9.21 8.26 -1.11
CA LYS A 77 9.75 9.07 -0.01
C LYS A 77 9.33 10.52 -0.15
N LEU A 78 8.86 11.11 0.94
CA LEU A 78 8.56 12.53 1.07
C LEU A 78 9.55 13.15 2.06
N PRO A 79 10.46 14.04 1.60
CA PRO A 79 11.51 14.59 2.45
C PRO A 79 10.94 15.54 3.51
N LEU A 80 11.35 15.31 4.76
CA LEU A 80 11.09 16.24 5.85
C LEU A 80 12.26 17.23 5.94
N THR A 81 11.99 18.51 5.67
CA THR A 81 13.00 19.56 5.73
C THR A 81 12.92 20.35 7.04
N TYR A 82 14.07 20.62 7.63
CA TYR A 82 14.24 21.52 8.77
C TYR A 82 15.35 22.52 8.45
N LYS A 83 14.99 23.82 8.42
CA LYS A 83 15.92 24.91 8.04
C LYS A 83 16.61 24.68 6.68
N GLY A 84 15.89 24.14 5.71
CA GLY A 84 16.42 23.85 4.36
C GLY A 84 17.25 22.56 4.26
N HIS A 85 17.44 21.81 5.34
CA HIS A 85 18.12 20.51 5.32
C HIS A 85 17.11 19.37 5.43
N VAL A 86 17.28 18.33 4.63
CA VAL A 86 16.51 17.08 4.80
C VAL A 86 16.96 16.40 6.09
N VAL A 87 16.05 16.23 7.04
CA VAL A 87 16.31 15.62 8.36
C VAL A 87 15.65 14.25 8.51
N GLY A 88 14.88 13.81 7.52
CA GLY A 88 14.22 12.52 7.51
C GLY A 88 13.30 12.39 6.30
N ASN A 89 12.62 11.26 6.19
CA ASN A 89 11.64 11.02 5.15
C ASN A 89 10.37 10.44 5.77
N ARG A 90 9.22 10.90 5.29
CA ARG A 90 7.98 10.13 5.36
C ARG A 90 7.86 9.27 4.12
N ARG A 91 6.93 8.33 4.12
CA ARG A 91 6.73 7.41 3.00
C ARG A 91 5.25 7.20 2.77
N THR A 92 4.82 7.43 1.54
CA THR A 92 3.46 7.11 1.09
C THR A 92 3.49 5.75 0.39
N ASP A 93 2.40 5.00 0.49
CA ASP A 93 2.40 3.62 0.00
C ASP A 93 2.44 3.59 -1.53
N MET A 94 1.58 4.36 -2.21
CA MET A 94 1.54 4.36 -3.68
C MET A 94 1.17 5.73 -4.25
N ILE A 95 1.80 6.09 -5.36
CA ILE A 95 1.38 7.18 -6.24
C ILE A 95 1.14 6.60 -7.63
N LEU A 96 -0.02 6.91 -8.21
CA LEU A 96 -0.42 6.51 -9.55
C LEU A 96 -0.28 7.68 -10.51
N GLU A 97 0.21 7.40 -11.72
CA GLU A 97 0.02 8.26 -12.89
C GLU A 97 -0.92 7.55 -13.87
N LEU A 98 -1.98 8.24 -14.27
CA LEU A 98 -2.99 7.73 -15.20
C LEU A 98 -2.66 8.20 -16.62
N ALA A 99 -3.15 7.48 -17.63
CA ALA A 99 -2.92 7.85 -19.04
C ALA A 99 -3.45 9.25 -19.41
N SER A 100 -4.44 9.78 -18.66
CA SER A 100 -4.92 11.16 -18.76
C SER A 100 -3.93 12.22 -18.27
N GLY A 101 -2.85 11.81 -17.60
CA GLY A 101 -1.91 12.68 -16.87
C GLY A 101 -2.34 13.02 -15.44
N GLU A 102 -3.53 12.57 -15.02
CA GLU A 102 -4.00 12.74 -13.65
C GLU A 102 -3.24 11.82 -12.68
N LYS A 103 -3.16 12.24 -11.42
CA LYS A 103 -2.43 11.54 -10.37
C LYS A 103 -3.33 11.22 -9.19
N ALA A 104 -3.08 10.10 -8.55
CA ALA A 104 -3.77 9.70 -7.31
C ALA A 104 -2.77 9.11 -6.31
N ILE A 105 -3.03 9.30 -5.02
CA ILE A 105 -2.31 8.62 -3.94
C ILE A 105 -3.17 7.48 -3.40
N ILE A 106 -2.59 6.32 -3.15
CA ILE A 106 -3.23 5.25 -2.38
C ILE A 106 -2.44 5.05 -1.08
N GLU A 107 -3.14 5.11 0.04
CA GLU A 107 -2.63 4.73 1.36
C GLU A 107 -3.35 3.45 1.80
N LEU A 108 -2.58 2.42 2.13
CA LEU A 108 -3.05 1.09 2.45
C LEU A 108 -2.99 0.86 3.96
N LYS A 109 -3.93 0.07 4.47
CA LYS A 109 -3.93 -0.42 5.85
C LYS A 109 -4.34 -1.89 5.85
N ALA A 110 -3.75 -2.66 6.77
CA ALA A 110 -4.17 -4.01 7.10
C ALA A 110 -4.53 -4.05 8.59
N LEU A 111 -5.74 -3.59 8.93
CA LEU A 111 -6.18 -3.37 10.31
C LEU A 111 -7.62 -3.84 10.51
N GLU A 112 -7.96 -4.24 11.73
CA GLU A 112 -9.35 -4.49 12.13
C GLU A 112 -10.22 -3.23 11.94
N GLN A 113 -9.68 -2.06 12.27
CA GLN A 113 -10.38 -0.78 12.12
C GLN A 113 -9.44 0.38 11.80
N ILE A 114 -9.77 1.14 10.75
CA ILE A 114 -9.13 2.43 10.47
C ILE A 114 -9.60 3.55 11.41
N ARG A 115 -8.71 4.50 11.68
CA ARG A 115 -8.92 5.64 12.58
C ARG A 115 -8.68 6.94 11.84
N LEU A 116 -9.15 8.05 12.43
CA LEU A 116 -8.97 9.41 11.90
C LEU A 116 -7.51 9.73 11.54
N LEU A 117 -6.55 9.21 12.30
CA LEU A 117 -5.13 9.47 12.04
C LEU A 117 -4.65 8.92 10.69
N HIS A 118 -5.22 7.82 10.18
CA HIS A 118 -4.86 7.28 8.87
C HIS A 118 -5.39 8.18 7.74
N ARG A 119 -6.58 8.76 7.93
CA ARG A 119 -7.13 9.77 7.02
C ARG A 119 -6.25 11.02 7.00
N VAL A 120 -5.86 11.53 8.17
CA VAL A 120 -4.98 12.71 8.31
C VAL A 120 -3.61 12.46 7.69
N GLN A 121 -3.10 11.21 7.74
CA GLN A 121 -1.87 10.83 7.06
C GLN A 121 -1.98 10.97 5.54
N LEU A 122 -3.05 10.43 4.93
CA LEU A 122 -3.30 10.58 3.50
C LEU A 122 -3.52 12.05 3.11
N GLU A 123 -4.32 12.80 3.86
CA GLU A 123 -4.51 14.25 3.66
C GLU A 123 -3.17 15.01 3.65
N TYR A 124 -2.26 14.67 4.57
CA TYR A 124 -0.92 15.25 4.61
C TYR A 124 -0.11 14.93 3.36
N TYR A 125 -0.16 13.69 2.86
CA TYR A 125 0.56 13.30 1.64
C TYR A 125 -0.01 13.96 0.38
N MET A 126 -1.33 14.00 0.24
CA MET A 126 -2.01 14.72 -0.85
C MET A 126 -1.62 16.19 -0.86
N TYR A 127 -1.60 16.81 0.32
CA TYR A 127 -1.21 18.20 0.47
C TYR A 127 0.25 18.44 0.09
N TYR A 128 1.18 17.63 0.62
CA TYR A 128 2.61 17.78 0.41
C TYR A 128 3.01 17.54 -1.06
N ALA A 129 2.49 16.48 -1.68
CA ALA A 129 2.77 16.11 -3.07
C ALA A 129 1.98 16.93 -4.09
N ASN A 130 1.07 17.81 -3.63
CA ASN A 130 0.14 18.57 -4.46
C ASN A 130 -0.68 17.68 -5.42
N ILE A 131 -1.14 16.54 -4.93
CA ILE A 131 -2.00 15.60 -5.67
C ILE A 131 -3.43 15.73 -5.15
N PRO A 132 -4.42 16.00 -6.02
CA PRO A 132 -5.78 16.29 -5.58
C PRO A 132 -6.58 15.04 -5.20
N GLU A 133 -6.20 13.86 -5.67
CA GLU A 133 -6.96 12.62 -5.52
C GLU A 133 -6.24 11.62 -4.59
N GLY A 134 -6.97 11.04 -3.66
CA GLY A 134 -6.44 10.13 -2.65
C GLY A 134 -7.43 9.04 -2.29
N TYR A 135 -6.92 7.82 -2.08
CA TYR A 135 -7.73 6.66 -1.68
C TYR A 135 -7.12 6.01 -0.44
N LEU A 136 -7.89 5.94 0.65
CA LEU A 136 -7.53 5.17 1.84
C LEU A 136 -8.19 3.80 1.73
N VAL A 137 -7.38 2.75 1.64
CA VAL A 137 -7.83 1.37 1.48
C VAL A 137 -7.48 0.58 2.74
N ASN A 138 -8.46 -0.08 3.35
CA ASN A 138 -8.23 -0.99 4.48
C ASN A 138 -8.64 -2.41 4.11
N PHE A 139 -7.67 -3.32 4.17
CA PHE A 139 -7.90 -4.75 4.16
C PHE A 139 -8.12 -5.23 5.59
N PRO A 140 -9.31 -5.75 5.95
CA PRO A 140 -9.55 -6.28 7.29
C PRO A 140 -8.52 -7.36 7.64
N HIS A 141 -7.85 -7.20 8.77
CA HIS A 141 -6.74 -8.08 9.16
C HIS A 141 -7.12 -8.94 10.36
N ASP A 142 -6.85 -10.24 10.25
CA ASP A 142 -6.93 -11.19 11.36
C ASP A 142 -5.51 -11.33 11.94
N ASP A 143 -5.39 -11.25 13.27
CA ASP A 143 -4.11 -11.48 13.94
C ASP A 143 -3.62 -12.92 13.71
N GLY A 144 -2.32 -13.05 13.40
CA GLY A 144 -1.63 -14.35 13.31
C GLY A 144 -1.37 -14.81 11.88
N LEU A 145 -1.07 -16.11 11.74
CA LEU A 145 -0.82 -16.76 10.46
C LEU A 145 -1.92 -17.78 10.18
N PRO A 146 -2.23 -18.06 8.89
CA PRO A 146 -3.21 -19.06 8.53
C PRO A 146 -2.93 -20.38 9.24
N SER A 147 -3.94 -20.90 9.96
CA SER A 147 -3.78 -22.18 10.63
C SER A 147 -3.51 -23.27 9.61
N VAL A 148 -2.44 -24.02 9.85
CA VAL A 148 -2.04 -25.19 9.05
C VAL A 148 -2.40 -26.50 9.73
N THR A 149 -2.91 -26.48 10.95
CA THR A 149 -3.16 -27.69 11.76
C THR A 149 -4.23 -28.60 11.17
N ASP A 150 -5.10 -28.07 10.31
CA ASP A 150 -6.10 -28.87 9.57
C ASP A 150 -5.50 -29.54 8.32
N ARG A 151 -4.26 -29.19 7.95
CA ARG A 151 -3.57 -29.65 6.73
C ARG A 151 -2.33 -30.50 7.03
N CYS A 152 -1.77 -30.37 8.23
CA CYS A 152 -0.63 -31.16 8.69
C CYS A 152 -0.60 -31.26 10.22
N GLU A 153 -0.04 -32.38 10.69
CA GLU A 153 0.20 -32.63 12.11
C GLU A 153 1.65 -32.29 12.48
N PHE A 154 1.85 -31.83 13.70
CA PHE A 154 3.17 -31.46 14.22
C PHE A 154 3.40 -32.13 15.57
N ASP A 155 4.56 -32.77 15.71
CA ASP A 155 5.08 -33.24 16.99
C ASP A 155 6.04 -32.20 17.57
N TYR A 156 6.02 -32.07 18.90
CA TYR A 156 6.82 -31.08 19.61
C TYR A 156 7.67 -31.75 20.70
N GLN A 157 8.94 -31.35 20.79
CA GLN A 157 9.85 -31.76 21.85
C GLN A 157 10.53 -30.53 22.46
N VAL A 158 10.45 -30.38 23.79
CA VAL A 158 11.16 -29.33 24.52
C VAL A 158 12.61 -29.77 24.74
N LEU A 159 13.56 -29.07 24.14
CA LEU A 159 14.99 -29.34 24.31
C LEU A 159 15.59 -28.64 25.53
N ALA A 160 15.05 -27.46 25.89
CA ALA A 160 15.43 -26.68 27.05
C ALA A 160 14.32 -25.68 27.43
N GLY A 161 14.26 -25.28 28.70
CA GLY A 161 13.22 -24.39 29.25
C GLY A 161 12.30 -25.13 30.22
N GLY A 162 11.92 -24.46 31.31
CA GLY A 162 11.06 -25.04 32.35
C GLY A 162 9.57 -25.02 31.99
N SER A 163 8.71 -25.12 33.01
CA SER A 163 7.24 -25.18 32.87
C SER A 163 6.62 -24.03 32.06
N ILE A 164 7.31 -22.89 31.94
CA ILE A 164 6.89 -21.74 31.11
C ILE A 164 6.81 -22.10 29.62
N VAL A 165 7.59 -23.03 29.08
CA VAL A 165 7.51 -23.39 27.65
C VAL A 165 6.76 -24.70 27.40
N GLU A 166 6.58 -25.53 28.42
CA GLU A 166 5.83 -26.80 28.30
C GLU A 166 4.37 -26.60 27.89
N HIS A 167 3.76 -25.46 28.27
CA HIS A 167 2.39 -25.18 27.86
C HIS A 167 2.25 -24.92 26.35
N LEU A 168 3.32 -24.51 25.64
CA LEU A 168 3.29 -24.26 24.19
C LEU A 168 3.22 -25.55 23.36
N VAL A 169 3.71 -26.65 23.93
CA VAL A 169 3.79 -27.96 23.26
C VAL A 169 2.66 -28.90 23.70
N ASN A 170 1.79 -28.46 24.61
CA ASN A 170 0.70 -29.28 25.11
C ASN A 170 -0.55 -29.14 24.21
N PRO A 171 -1.00 -30.19 23.51
CA PRO A 171 -2.14 -30.10 22.60
C PRO A 171 -3.47 -29.69 23.28
N ARG A 172 -3.54 -29.74 24.62
CA ARG A 172 -4.72 -29.35 25.41
C ARG A 172 -4.75 -27.86 25.78
N SER A 173 -3.67 -27.11 25.59
CA SER A 173 -3.75 -25.65 25.68
C SER A 173 -4.49 -25.16 24.45
N LYS A 174 -5.80 -24.90 24.60
CA LYS A 174 -6.56 -24.19 23.58
C LYS A 174 -5.97 -22.79 23.45
N LEU A 175 -4.96 -22.62 22.61
CA LEU A 175 -4.62 -21.35 22.01
C LEU A 175 -5.79 -21.03 21.09
N TYR A 176 -6.83 -20.45 21.67
CA TYR A 176 -7.95 -19.90 20.95
C TYR A 176 -7.41 -18.76 20.07
N LEU A 177 -6.98 -19.10 18.85
CA LEU A 177 -6.91 -18.15 17.75
C LEU A 177 -8.36 -17.84 17.35
N ARG A 178 -9.07 -17.11 18.20
CA ARG A 178 -10.40 -16.63 17.89
C ARG A 178 -10.43 -15.12 18.04
N ASN A 179 -9.77 -14.49 17.08
CA ASN A 179 -10.11 -13.15 16.62
C ASN A 179 -10.31 -13.26 15.11
N THR A 180 -11.39 -13.92 14.69
CA THR A 180 -11.95 -13.63 13.37
C THR A 180 -12.63 -12.27 13.51
N PRO A 181 -12.16 -11.21 12.86
CA PRO A 181 -12.84 -9.93 12.85
C PRO A 181 -14.30 -10.15 12.40
N ASP A 182 -15.25 -9.51 13.07
CA ASP A 182 -16.66 -9.52 12.64
C ASP A 182 -16.84 -8.86 11.24
N LYS A 183 -15.82 -8.15 10.77
CA LYS A 183 -15.82 -7.37 9.52
C LYS A 183 -14.93 -8.02 8.46
N ARG A 184 -15.50 -8.33 7.29
CA ARG A 184 -14.80 -9.04 6.19
C ARG A 184 -14.72 -8.27 4.87
N GLU A 185 -15.23 -7.04 4.84
CA GLU A 185 -15.30 -6.26 3.60
C GLU A 185 -14.15 -5.26 3.54
N VAL A 186 -13.53 -5.16 2.36
CA VAL A 186 -12.50 -4.16 2.11
C VAL A 186 -13.14 -2.77 2.14
N GLU A 187 -12.48 -1.84 2.81
CA GLU A 187 -12.94 -0.46 2.88
C GLU A 187 -12.14 0.38 1.90
N VAL A 188 -12.82 1.13 1.03
CA VAL A 188 -12.19 2.09 0.13
C VAL A 188 -12.84 3.45 0.36
N ILE A 189 -12.03 4.42 0.81
CA ILE A 189 -12.48 5.79 1.05
C ILE A 189 -11.77 6.70 0.05
N HIS A 190 -12.55 7.31 -0.83
CA HIS A 190 -12.07 8.36 -1.73
C HIS A 190 -12.06 9.72 -1.03
N ILE A 191 -10.94 10.43 -1.14
CA ILE A 191 -10.69 11.76 -0.59
C ILE A 191 -10.18 12.64 -1.73
N TYR A 192 -10.81 13.79 -1.94
CA TYR A 192 -10.41 14.73 -2.98
C TYR A 192 -10.25 16.16 -2.43
N ARG A 193 -9.25 16.88 -2.95
CA ARG A 193 -8.98 18.28 -2.61
C ARG A 193 -9.81 19.23 -3.45
N LYS A 194 -10.81 19.86 -2.83
CA LYS A 194 -11.70 20.83 -3.49
C LYS A 194 -11.01 22.12 -3.92
N ASP A 195 -9.98 22.54 -3.20
CA ASP A 195 -9.28 23.81 -3.45
C ASP A 195 -8.45 23.80 -4.73
N LEU A 196 -8.05 22.61 -5.20
CA LEU A 196 -7.34 22.45 -6.47
C LEU A 196 -8.27 22.22 -7.67
N LEU A 197 -9.56 22.00 -7.44
CA LEU A 197 -10.57 21.74 -8.48
C LEU A 197 -11.30 23.00 -8.93
N ILE A 198 -11.08 24.14 -8.26
CA ILE A 198 -11.67 25.43 -8.64
C ILE A 198 -10.63 26.18 -9.48
N ASP A 199 -10.87 26.26 -10.79
CA ASP A 199 -10.16 27.19 -11.68
C ASP A 199 -10.56 28.63 -11.32
N THR A 200 -10.00 29.16 -10.23
CA THR A 200 -9.98 30.61 -10.02
C THR A 200 -8.88 31.17 -10.89
N GLY A 201 -9.25 31.61 -12.11
CA GLY A 201 -8.35 32.35 -12.98
C GLY A 201 -7.71 33.51 -12.22
N GLY A 202 -6.44 33.34 -11.82
CA GLY A 202 -5.76 34.30 -10.97
C GLY A 202 -4.49 33.76 -10.33
N ASN A 203 -3.38 33.85 -11.07
CA ASN A 203 -1.99 34.03 -10.63
C ASN A 203 -1.39 33.02 -9.61
N ASP A 204 -0.62 32.10 -10.19
CA ASP A 204 0.74 31.66 -9.83
C ASP A 204 1.12 31.27 -8.39
N ASP A 205 1.83 30.15 -8.36
CA ASP A 205 2.67 29.61 -7.30
C ASP A 205 2.00 29.05 -6.03
N THR A 206 1.85 27.72 -6.05
CA THR A 206 2.08 26.81 -4.92
C THR A 206 1.56 27.28 -3.55
N ILE A 207 0.50 26.65 -3.07
CA ILE A 207 -0.03 26.86 -1.70
C ILE A 207 1.05 26.60 -0.61
N PHE A 208 2.18 25.99 -0.99
CA PHE A 208 3.48 26.15 -0.33
C PHE A 208 4.62 26.46 -1.32
N PRO A 209 5.37 27.56 -1.14
CA PRO A 209 6.64 27.73 -1.85
C PRO A 209 7.58 26.56 -1.49
N GLY A 210 7.88 25.69 -2.47
CA GLY A 210 8.83 24.58 -2.33
C GLY A 210 8.25 23.17 -2.19
N SER A 211 6.94 22.94 -2.45
CA SER A 211 6.43 21.57 -2.61
C SER A 211 7.12 20.89 -3.80
N PRO A 212 7.75 19.70 -3.61
CA PRO A 212 8.48 19.03 -4.67
C PRO A 212 7.52 18.46 -5.71
N SER A 213 7.91 18.53 -6.98
CA SER A 213 7.21 17.81 -8.05
C SER A 213 7.33 16.30 -7.86
N LEU A 214 6.44 15.53 -8.48
CA LEU A 214 6.54 14.06 -8.45
C LEU A 214 7.91 13.59 -8.98
N SER A 215 8.42 14.18 -10.05
CA SER A 215 9.75 13.87 -10.57
C SER A 215 10.85 14.13 -9.55
N GLN A 216 10.74 15.18 -8.74
CA GLN A 216 11.69 15.46 -7.64
C GLN A 216 11.60 14.40 -6.53
N LEU A 217 10.39 14.01 -6.12
CA LEU A 217 10.16 12.95 -5.15
C LEU A 217 10.77 11.60 -5.60
N LEU A 218 10.59 11.25 -6.88
CA LEU A 218 11.12 10.01 -7.46
C LEU A 218 12.65 10.03 -7.60
N LEU A 219 13.24 11.18 -7.93
CA LEU A 219 14.69 11.35 -8.04
C LEU A 219 15.39 11.23 -6.69
N GLU A 220 14.85 11.89 -5.64
CA GLU A 220 15.40 11.84 -4.29
C GLU A 220 15.30 10.44 -3.66
N GLY A 221 14.29 9.65 -4.04
CA GLY A 221 14.18 8.24 -3.66
C GLY A 221 15.31 7.34 -4.21
N SER A 222 16.01 7.80 -5.25
CA SER A 222 16.97 7.00 -6.03
C SER A 222 18.46 7.20 -5.65
N GLY A 223 18.73 8.03 -4.64
CA GLY A 223 20.07 8.23 -4.07
C GLY A 223 20.59 6.98 -3.35
N GLY A 224 21.73 6.46 -3.82
CA GLY A 224 22.43 5.29 -3.27
C GLY A 224 22.99 5.51 -1.86
N PRO A 225 23.63 4.48 -1.28
CA PRO A 225 24.04 4.48 0.13
C PRO A 225 25.05 5.60 0.38
N MET A 226 24.92 6.29 1.51
CA MET A 226 26.06 6.96 2.10
C MET A 226 27.10 5.87 2.41
N GLU A 227 28.15 5.80 1.59
CA GLU A 227 29.37 5.08 1.93
C GLU A 227 30.01 5.75 3.16
N THR A 228 30.11 4.92 4.20
CA THR A 228 31.18 4.88 5.21
C THR A 228 31.52 6.16 5.96
N GLU A 229 31.07 6.22 7.22
CA GLU A 229 31.99 6.52 8.31
C GLU A 229 32.00 5.33 9.28
N SER A 230 33.12 4.60 9.21
CA SER A 230 33.62 3.77 10.29
C SER A 230 33.81 4.61 11.56
N MET A 231 33.30 4.15 12.69
CA MET A 231 33.80 4.56 14.00
C MET A 231 33.52 3.44 15.01
N ASP A 232 34.64 2.79 15.39
CA ASP A 232 34.97 2.01 16.60
C ASP A 232 33.86 1.47 17.50
#